data_AF-A0A2D9N173-F1
#
_entry.id   AF-A0A2D9N173-F1
#
_cell.length_a   1.000
_cell.length_b   1.000
_cell.length_c   1.000
_cell.angle_alpha   90.00
_cell.angle_beta   90.00
_cell.angle_gamma   90.00
#
_symmetry.space_group_name_H-M   'P 1'
#
loop_
_entity.id
_entity.type
_entity.pdbx_description
1 polymer ?
#
loop_
_entity_poly.entity_id
_entity_poly.type
_entity_poly.pdbx_seq_one_letter_code
_entity_poly.pdbx_strand_id
1 'polypeptide(L)'
;MAAKKKAAKPARKAAKKAVRKTKRAAAPRKTARLWLMFPQRLITKPVVWELSQKFPVITNVRQASVTGEIGLVCLELDGLANDVKKAVAWLERRGVSVEPVEINVIGS
;
A
#
# COMPACT_ATOMS: atom_id res chain seq x y z
N MET A 1 -27.98 -40.67 -18.98
CA MET A 1 -28.58 -40.17 -17.73
C MET A 1 -27.46 -40.05 -16.69
N ALA A 2 -26.66 -38.98 -16.68
CA ALA A 2 -26.86 -37.72 -15.96
C ALA A 2 -26.66 -37.80 -14.43
N ALA A 3 -25.55 -37.24 -13.92
CA ALA A 3 -25.54 -36.39 -12.71
C ALA A 3 -24.20 -35.63 -12.57
N LYS A 4 -24.22 -34.34 -12.94
CA LYS A 4 -23.14 -33.37 -12.73
C LYS A 4 -22.94 -33.12 -11.23
N LYS A 5 -21.74 -33.34 -10.69
CA LYS A 5 -21.28 -32.73 -9.42
C LYS A 5 -20.40 -31.51 -9.69
N LYS A 6 -21.01 -30.32 -9.81
CA LYS A 6 -20.30 -29.01 -9.76
C LYS A 6 -21.19 -27.97 -9.07
N ALA A 7 -21.27 -27.99 -7.73
CA ALA A 7 -21.91 -26.92 -6.97
C ALA A 7 -21.44 -26.88 -5.50
N ALA A 8 -20.17 -26.53 -5.24
CA ALA A 8 -19.67 -26.25 -3.87
C ALA A 8 -18.55 -25.19 -3.79
N LYS A 9 -18.05 -24.71 -4.95
CA LYS A 9 -16.97 -23.70 -5.02
C LYS A 9 -17.33 -22.27 -4.57
N PRO A 10 -18.57 -21.74 -4.66
CA PRO A 10 -18.85 -20.34 -4.35
C PRO A 10 -18.87 -20.06 -2.84
N ALA A 11 -19.55 -20.89 -2.04
CA ALA A 11 -19.74 -20.67 -0.60
C ALA A 11 -18.42 -20.71 0.20
N ARG A 12 -17.52 -21.65 -0.12
CA ARG A 12 -16.21 -21.78 0.53
C ARG A 12 -15.28 -20.60 0.23
N LYS A 13 -15.42 -19.95 -0.94
CA LYS A 13 -14.66 -18.73 -1.30
C LYS A 13 -15.22 -17.50 -0.59
N ALA A 14 -16.55 -17.37 -0.49
CA ALA A 14 -17.21 -16.27 0.21
C ALA A 14 -16.91 -16.26 1.71
N ALA A 15 -16.98 -17.42 2.37
CA ALA A 15 -16.65 -17.57 3.79
C ALA A 15 -15.17 -17.24 4.09
N LYS A 16 -14.23 -17.70 3.24
CA LYS A 16 -12.80 -17.33 3.35
C LYS A 16 -12.56 -15.83 3.17
N LYS A 17 -13.30 -15.17 2.27
CA LYS A 17 -13.19 -13.72 2.02
C LYS A 17 -13.77 -12.90 3.18
N ALA A 18 -14.86 -13.37 3.79
CA ALA A 18 -15.46 -12.77 4.98
C ALA A 18 -14.53 -12.87 6.19
N VAL A 19 -14.02 -14.06 6.53
CA VAL A 19 -13.07 -14.26 7.65
C VAL A 19 -11.79 -13.44 7.49
N ARG A 20 -11.28 -13.29 6.25
CA ARG A 20 -10.12 -12.42 5.97
C ARG A 20 -10.44 -10.94 6.12
N LYS A 21 -11.69 -10.51 5.88
CA LYS A 21 -12.14 -9.13 6.14
C LYS A 21 -12.23 -8.85 7.64
N THR A 22 -12.81 -9.76 8.43
CA THR A 22 -12.94 -9.58 9.89
C THR A 22 -11.58 -9.55 10.58
N LYS A 23 -10.65 -10.45 10.22
CA LYS A 23 -9.27 -10.41 10.77
C LYS A 23 -8.49 -9.15 10.37
N ARG A 24 -8.77 -8.56 9.21
CA ARG A 24 -8.17 -7.29 8.79
C ARG A 24 -8.75 -6.09 9.54
N ALA A 25 -10.00 -6.14 9.98
CA ALA A 25 -10.62 -5.04 10.72
C ALA A 25 -10.06 -4.90 12.16
N ALA A 26 -9.60 -5.99 12.77
CA ALA A 26 -9.05 -6.01 14.13
C ALA A 26 -7.51 -5.89 14.21
N ALA A 27 -6.81 -5.87 13.07
CA ALA A 27 -5.35 -5.79 13.03
C ALA A 27 -4.87 -4.34 13.21
N PRO A 28 -3.70 -4.11 13.85
CA PRO A 28 -3.20 -2.76 14.12
C PRO A 28 -3.00 -1.99 12.82
N ARG A 29 -3.61 -0.80 12.76
CA ARG A 29 -3.41 0.17 11.68
C ARG A 29 -2.24 1.07 12.01
N LYS A 30 -1.53 1.52 10.98
CA LYS A 30 -0.41 2.44 11.10
C LYS A 30 -0.50 3.47 9.98
N THR A 31 -0.31 4.73 10.37
CA THR A 31 -0.05 5.82 9.44
C THR A 31 1.45 6.12 9.44
N ALA A 32 2.05 6.23 8.26
CA ALA A 32 3.45 6.60 8.10
C ALA A 32 3.55 7.75 7.08
N ARG A 33 4.30 8.80 7.41
CA ARG A 33 4.70 9.83 6.44
C ARG A 33 6.11 9.55 5.96
N LEU A 34 6.29 9.63 4.65
CA LEU A 34 7.50 9.23 3.96
C LEU A 34 7.87 10.33 2.98
N TRP A 35 9.15 10.69 2.95
CA TRP A 35 9.77 11.37 1.85
C TRP A 35 10.23 10.35 0.81
N LEU A 36 9.67 10.45 -0.38
CA LEU A 36 9.98 9.59 -1.51
C LEU A 36 10.81 10.40 -2.52
N MET A 37 11.98 9.90 -2.84
CA MET A 37 12.84 10.45 -3.88
C MET A 37 12.82 9.52 -5.10
N PHE A 38 12.21 10.02 -6.17
CA PHE A 38 12.11 9.35 -7.46
C PHE A 38 13.27 9.79 -8.35
N PRO A 39 14.15 8.86 -8.78
CA PRO A 39 15.15 9.16 -9.80
C PRO A 39 14.47 9.41 -11.16
N GLN A 40 15.16 10.09 -12.06
CA GLN A 40 14.69 10.42 -13.41
C GLN A 40 13.99 9.26 -14.16
N ARG A 41 14.49 8.03 -14.04
CA ARG A 41 13.88 6.85 -14.70
C ARG A 41 12.47 6.48 -14.19
N LEU A 42 12.09 6.97 -13.00
CA LEU A 42 10.82 6.65 -12.33
C LEU A 42 9.82 7.81 -12.32
N ILE A 43 10.23 9.06 -12.63
CA ILE A 43 9.34 10.23 -12.56
C ILE A 43 8.13 10.12 -13.51
N THR A 44 8.28 9.41 -14.64
CA THR A 44 7.21 9.19 -15.62
C THR A 44 6.40 7.91 -15.36
N LYS A 45 6.71 7.17 -14.29
CA LYS A 45 6.04 5.91 -13.93
C LYS A 45 4.96 6.16 -12.88
N PRO A 46 3.80 5.47 -12.96
CA PRO A 46 2.70 5.66 -12.03
C PRO A 46 2.92 4.90 -10.70
N VAL A 47 4.09 5.07 -10.07
CA VAL A 47 4.52 4.24 -8.93
C VAL A 47 3.56 4.32 -7.74
N VAL A 48 3.06 5.52 -7.41
CA VAL A 48 2.11 5.72 -6.30
C VAL A 48 0.77 5.03 -6.59
N TRP A 49 0.32 5.02 -7.85
CA TRP A 49 -0.88 4.30 -8.25
C TRP A 49 -0.66 2.77 -8.19
N GLU A 50 0.47 2.28 -8.69
CA GLU A 50 0.81 0.85 -8.59
C GLU A 50 0.88 0.38 -7.13
N LEU A 51 1.36 1.24 -6.22
CA LEU A 51 1.42 0.98 -4.79
C LEU A 51 0.03 0.69 -4.20
N SER A 52 -0.96 1.55 -4.48
CA SER A 52 -2.33 1.40 -3.95
C SER A 52 -3.08 0.21 -4.57
N GLN A 53 -2.71 -0.22 -5.78
CA GLN A 53 -3.26 -1.44 -6.39
C GLN A 53 -2.64 -2.71 -5.80
N LYS A 54 -1.35 -2.69 -5.44
CA LYS A 54 -0.63 -3.85 -4.91
C LYS A 54 -0.90 -4.10 -3.43
N PHE A 55 -1.03 -3.03 -2.65
CA PHE A 55 -1.21 -3.11 -1.21
C PHE A 55 -2.53 -2.42 -0.84
N PRO A 56 -3.29 -2.98 0.12
CA PRO A 56 -4.53 -2.37 0.61
C PRO A 56 -4.21 -1.20 1.55
N VAL A 57 -3.52 -0.20 1.02
CA VAL A 57 -3.11 1.02 1.72
C VAL A 57 -3.76 2.21 1.04
N ILE A 58 -4.09 3.22 1.83
CA ILE A 58 -4.56 4.51 1.37
C ILE A 58 -3.33 5.40 1.24
N THR A 59 -3.17 6.00 0.06
CA THR A 59 -2.10 6.94 -0.25
C THR A 59 -2.65 8.36 -0.20
N ASN A 60 -2.05 9.22 0.60
CA ASN A 60 -2.38 10.64 0.68
C ASN A 60 -1.14 11.49 0.39
N VAL A 61 -1.15 12.24 -0.71
CA VAL A 61 -0.03 13.10 -1.11
C VAL A 61 -0.12 14.40 -0.33
N ARG A 62 0.88 14.66 0.53
CA ARG A 62 0.96 15.89 1.33
C ARG A 62 1.70 16.99 0.58
N GLN A 63 2.75 16.62 -0.14
CA GLN A 63 3.55 17.52 -0.98
C GLN A 63 4.14 16.72 -2.14
N ALA A 64 4.24 17.34 -3.32
CA ALA A 64 4.95 16.77 -4.45
C ALA A 64 5.63 17.89 -5.24
N SER A 65 6.89 17.69 -5.58
CA SER A 65 7.65 18.49 -6.51
C SER A 65 8.29 17.53 -7.51
N VAL A 66 7.99 17.68 -8.79
CA VAL A 66 8.53 16.80 -9.84
C VAL A 66 9.15 17.68 -10.91
N THR A 67 10.44 17.48 -11.15
CA THR A 67 11.20 18.10 -12.24
C THR A 67 11.57 17.05 -13.27
N GLY A 68 12.24 17.46 -14.36
CA GLY A 68 12.75 16.52 -15.37
C GLY A 68 13.87 15.59 -14.88
N GLU A 69 14.42 15.84 -13.69
CA GLU A 69 15.57 15.13 -13.14
C GLU A 69 15.21 14.31 -11.89
N ILE A 70 14.37 14.88 -11.02
CA ILE A 70 14.06 14.30 -9.71
C ILE A 70 12.60 14.56 -9.33
N GLY A 71 11.98 13.55 -8.71
CA GLY A 71 10.68 13.70 -8.07
C GLY A 71 10.82 13.59 -6.56
N LEU A 72 10.36 14.59 -5.82
CA LEU A 72 10.29 14.59 -4.36
C LEU A 72 8.82 14.57 -3.96
N VAL A 73 8.38 13.54 -3.23
CA VAL A 73 6.99 13.39 -2.80
C VAL A 73 6.94 13.06 -1.31
N CYS A 74 6.26 13.91 -0.54
CA CYS A 74 5.86 13.59 0.82
C CYS A 74 4.53 12.84 0.77
N LEU A 75 4.59 11.54 1.01
CA LEU A 75 3.44 10.64 0.94
C LEU A 75 3.10 10.11 2.33
N GLU A 76 1.84 10.26 2.70
CA GLU A 76 1.27 9.57 3.86
C GLU A 76 0.63 8.25 3.42
N LEU A 77 1.00 7.16 4.09
CA LEU A 77 0.45 5.83 3.91
C LEU A 77 -0.31 5.42 5.16
N ASP A 78 -1.60 5.14 4.99
CA ASP A 78 -2.44 4.54 6.03
C ASP A 78 -2.87 3.12 5.61
N GLY A 79 -2.82 2.19 6.55
CA GLY A 79 -3.27 0.83 6.35
C GLY A 79 -2.89 -0.06 7.53
N LEU A 80 -2.95 -1.37 7.32
CA LEU A 80 -2.47 -2.32 8.33
C LEU A 80 -0.95 -2.24 8.44
N ALA A 81 -0.41 -2.30 9.66
CA ALA A 81 1.04 -2.14 9.89
C ALA A 81 1.90 -3.07 9.02
N ASN A 82 1.45 -4.31 8.82
CA ASN A 82 2.11 -5.28 7.93
C ASN A 82 2.03 -4.91 6.45
N ASP A 83 0.92 -4.34 6.01
CA ASP A 83 0.73 -3.93 4.61
C ASP A 83 1.53 -2.65 4.31
N VAL A 84 1.59 -1.70 5.26
CA VAL A 84 2.45 -0.51 5.18
C VAL A 84 3.93 -0.90 5.12
N LYS A 85 4.39 -1.81 5.99
CA LYS A 85 5.79 -2.31 5.96
C LYS A 85 6.14 -2.94 4.62
N LYS A 86 5.23 -3.72 4.03
CA LYS A 86 5.43 -4.34 2.70
C LYS A 86 5.43 -3.31 1.58
N ALA A 87 4.59 -2.29 1.68
CA ALA A 87 4.50 -1.18 0.72
C ALA A 87 5.81 -0.38 0.69
N VAL A 88 6.35 -0.01 1.87
CA VAL A 88 7.65 0.67 2.00
C VAL A 88 8.78 -0.15 1.38
N ALA A 89 8.92 -1.41 1.78
CA ALA A 89 9.96 -2.28 1.24
C ALA A 89 9.83 -2.51 -0.28
N TRP A 90 8.62 -2.39 -0.83
CA TRP A 90 8.41 -2.49 -2.29
C TRP A 90 8.86 -1.24 -3.03
N LEU A 91 8.67 -0.05 -2.46
CA LEU A 91 9.18 1.21 -3.02
C LEU A 91 10.71 1.20 -3.08
N GLU A 92 11.36 0.79 -1.98
CA GLU A 92 12.83 0.65 -1.91
C GLU A 92 13.36 -0.31 -2.98
N ARG A 93 12.74 -1.50 -3.12
CA ARG A 93 13.11 -2.47 -4.17
C ARG A 93 12.88 -1.95 -5.59
N ARG A 94 11.98 -0.99 -5.78
CA ARG A 94 11.77 -0.34 -7.09
C ARG A 94 12.86 0.68 -7.40
N GLY A 95 13.70 1.02 -6.42
CA GLY A 95 14.75 2.03 -6.51
C GLY A 95 14.25 3.45 -6.26
N VAL A 96 13.13 3.59 -5.53
CA VAL A 96 12.71 4.86 -4.92
C VAL A 96 13.42 4.94 -3.57
N SER A 97 14.09 6.06 -3.27
CA SER A 97 14.63 6.27 -1.92
C SER A 97 13.48 6.67 -0.99
N VAL A 98 13.39 6.02 0.16
CA VAL A 98 12.31 6.22 1.11
C VAL A 98 12.91 6.66 2.44
N GLU A 99 12.63 7.90 2.82
CA GLU A 99 13.04 8.46 4.10
C GLU A 99 11.81 8.61 4.99
N PRO A 100 11.76 8.01 6.19
CA PRO A 100 10.68 8.26 7.12
C PRO A 100 10.71 9.71 7.56
N VAL A 101 9.56 10.38 7.50
CA VAL A 101 9.41 11.67 8.18
C VAL A 101 9.24 11.33 9.65
N GLU A 102 10.24 11.62 10.47
CA GLU A 102 10.10 11.59 11.92
C GLU A 102 9.05 12.63 12.32
N ILE A 103 7.82 12.18 12.44
CA ILE A 103 6.82 12.91 13.17
C ILE A 103 6.97 12.45 14.60
N ASN A 104 7.68 13.25 15.39
CA ASN A 104 7.51 13.24 16.84
C ASN A 104 6.06 13.62 17.13
N VAL A 105 5.16 12.65 17.09
CA VAL A 105 3.81 12.80 17.64
C VAL A 105 3.97 12.65 19.14
N ILE A 106 4.24 13.76 19.81
CA ILE A 106 3.95 13.92 21.23
C ILE A 106 2.43 14.18 21.29
N GLY A 107 1.68 13.27 21.92
CA GLY A 107 0.22 13.37 22.15
C GLY A 107 -0.57 12.27 21.44
N SER A 108 -1.35 11.41 22.09
CA SER A 108 -2.09 11.54 23.35
C SER A 108 -2.26 10.18 24.03
#